data_AF-A0A2V6P6F6-F1
#
_entry.id   AF-A0A2V6P6F6-F1
#
_cell.length_a   1.000
_cell.length_b   1.000
_cell.length_c   1.000
_cell.angle_alpha   90.00
_cell.angle_beta   90.00
_cell.angle_gamma   90.00
#
_symmetry.space_group_name_H-M   'P 1'
#
loop_
_entity.id
_entity.type
_entity.pdbx_description
1 polymer ?
#
loop_
_entity_poly.entity_id
_entity_poly.type
_entity_poly.pdbx_seq_one_letter_code
_entity_poly.pdbx_strand_id
1 'polypeptide(L)'
;MTIENWEHARLGRSSQRLAGWPGAHADSDPVLFVRTRSKVAGEAPTTAPEAGALPSRTHRNELHMRLTKRFRVAVALALLLLSWISRAQPTGSADAPPVTAPPDSFFDLVRDKDRDAARQFYKKYIDVKGMPVAASGEVADLALQRTYSIVTHLLAGRPDVLAAMVKNKMYLIIIGKDQVYTDMPEYRNHPNPAYQNERVRGTGGKPTSFGEENLLSLPLDRYDDESIGVHEFCHTIDATLRSIDPAWSERRNAVYRKAIDNGLWKNTYAGSNPAEFWAEICQSYFDCNRVNNWNHGPVGSREQLKIYDPESYELVRSAFNLSPQHDWRYTWLQKLPNVSAPPARFKIDPYYTKFTWAREFPVVGRLASDEALLKANDTIRKMFAYRHDILKALIADGAKLVVLGRNETLADLPEFKNAGITDVGLTARLLDYTPNRKLLVVGEENVLANPKGPDTGDNQLIGVFARALYRICGARPVDPNWDKRGRDVQQYELRVKRLDVRFDKKLNELHE
;
A
#
# COMPACT_ATOMS: atom_id res chain seq x y z
N MET A 1 -0.71 14.22 -16.25
CA MET A 1 0.42 13.95 -17.16
C MET A 1 0.17 12.56 -17.72
N THR A 2 -0.19 12.47 -19.00
CA THR A 2 -0.61 11.23 -19.67
C THR A 2 0.60 10.37 -20.05
N ILE A 3 0.34 9.08 -20.28
CA ILE A 3 1.30 7.98 -20.51
C ILE A 3 2.25 8.19 -21.71
N GLU A 4 2.03 9.20 -22.55
CA GLU A 4 2.79 9.45 -23.78
C GLU A 4 4.20 10.02 -23.56
N ASN A 5 4.53 10.53 -22.37
CA ASN A 5 5.85 11.13 -22.12
C ASN A 5 7.00 10.11 -21.89
N TRP A 6 6.72 8.80 -21.91
CA TRP A 6 7.73 7.78 -21.70
C TRP A 6 8.46 7.34 -22.99
N GLU A 7 7.88 7.53 -24.17
CA GLU A 7 8.53 7.12 -25.43
C GLU A 7 9.55 8.15 -25.95
N HIS A 8 9.43 9.42 -25.59
CA HIS A 8 10.35 10.47 -26.05
C HIS A 8 11.74 10.44 -25.39
N ALA A 9 11.92 9.69 -24.29
CA ALA A 9 13.24 9.50 -23.67
C ALA A 9 14.12 8.45 -24.39
N ARG A 10 13.58 7.71 -25.38
CA ARG A 10 14.33 6.69 -26.13
C ARG A 10 15.03 7.19 -27.39
N LEU A 11 14.64 8.35 -27.94
CA LEU A 11 15.10 8.81 -29.25
C LEU A 11 15.60 10.26 -29.18
N GLY A 12 16.82 10.42 -28.68
CA GLY A 12 17.51 11.70 -28.63
C GLY A 12 19.02 11.52 -28.60
N ARG A 13 19.61 11.00 -29.68
CA ARG A 13 21.05 11.17 -29.93
C ARG A 13 21.25 12.14 -31.09
N SER A 14 21.81 13.28 -30.72
CA SER A 14 22.29 14.34 -31.60
C SER A 14 23.35 13.83 -32.57
N SER A 15 23.15 14.15 -33.84
CA SER A 15 24.13 14.05 -34.91
C SER A 15 25.25 15.08 -34.75
N GLN A 16 26.49 14.64 -34.59
CA GLN A 16 27.67 15.38 -35.08
C GLN A 16 28.71 14.41 -35.64
N ARG A 17 29.25 14.79 -36.79
CA ARG A 17 30.06 14.01 -37.74
C ARG A 17 31.49 13.79 -37.23
N LEU A 18 32.05 12.61 -37.47
CA LEU A 18 33.46 12.41 -37.80
C LEU A 18 33.58 11.28 -38.84
N ALA A 19 34.50 11.47 -39.79
CA ALA A 19 34.63 10.73 -41.04
C ALA A 19 35.62 9.54 -40.95
N GLY A 20 35.45 8.53 -41.83
CA GLY A 20 36.54 7.66 -42.32
C GLY A 20 36.36 6.13 -42.27
N TRP A 21 35.74 5.55 -43.33
CA TRP A 21 36.15 4.37 -44.15
C TRP A 21 36.62 3.00 -43.55
N PRO A 22 36.57 1.85 -44.29
CA PRO A 22 35.39 0.99 -44.52
C PRO A 22 35.61 -0.52 -44.22
N GLY A 23 34.53 -1.33 -44.24
CA GLY A 23 34.61 -2.81 -44.24
C GLY A 23 33.25 -3.51 -44.29
N ALA A 24 33.06 -4.36 -45.29
CA ALA A 24 31.81 -4.97 -45.76
C ALA A 24 31.34 -6.20 -44.96
N HIS A 25 30.03 -6.50 -44.99
CA HIS A 25 29.45 -7.68 -45.69
C HIS A 25 27.93 -7.78 -45.45
N ALA A 26 27.23 -8.20 -46.51
CA ALA A 26 25.79 -8.41 -46.63
C ALA A 26 25.45 -9.91 -46.53
N ASP A 27 24.20 -10.22 -46.15
CA ASP A 27 23.32 -11.34 -46.60
C ASP A 27 22.17 -11.50 -45.58
N SER A 28 20.88 -11.28 -45.88
CA SER A 28 19.91 -11.83 -46.86
C SER A 28 18.87 -12.77 -46.20
N ASP A 29 17.68 -12.19 -45.93
CA ASP A 29 16.30 -12.68 -46.17
C ASP A 29 15.66 -13.94 -45.48
N PRO A 30 14.30 -14.01 -45.42
CA PRO A 30 13.52 -14.45 -44.23
C PRO A 30 12.48 -15.57 -44.48
N VAL A 31 11.48 -15.69 -43.56
CA VAL A 31 10.10 -16.24 -43.68
C VAL A 31 9.83 -17.60 -42.99
N LEU A 32 8.84 -17.64 -42.06
CA LEU A 32 7.57 -18.39 -42.24
C LEU A 32 6.54 -18.19 -41.10
N PHE A 33 5.33 -17.77 -41.49
CA PHE A 33 4.07 -17.82 -40.75
C PHE A 33 3.36 -19.15 -41.03
N VAL A 34 2.68 -19.74 -40.05
CA VAL A 34 1.71 -20.84 -40.26
C VAL A 34 0.35 -20.48 -39.67
N ARG A 35 -0.69 -20.72 -40.47
CA ARG A 35 -2.12 -20.46 -40.21
C ARG A 35 -2.85 -21.78 -40.51
N THR A 36 -3.79 -22.22 -39.68
CA THR A 36 -4.77 -23.26 -40.06
C THR A 36 -6.17 -22.97 -39.51
N ARG A 37 -7.18 -23.33 -40.32
CA ARG A 37 -8.62 -23.06 -40.19
C ARG A 37 -9.41 -24.31 -39.73
N SER A 38 -10.51 -24.02 -39.02
CA SER A 38 -11.87 -24.63 -38.95
C SER A 38 -12.23 -25.93 -39.70
N LYS A 39 -13.03 -26.79 -39.04
CA LYS A 39 -14.21 -27.49 -39.62
C LYS A 39 -15.25 -27.86 -38.53
N VAL A 40 -16.52 -27.93 -38.96
CA VAL A 40 -17.79 -28.03 -38.20
C VAL A 40 -18.42 -29.43 -38.34
N ALA A 41 -19.29 -29.81 -37.37
CA ALA A 41 -20.58 -30.54 -37.48
C ALA A 41 -20.73 -31.86 -36.67
N GLY A 42 -21.90 -32.03 -36.02
CA GLY A 42 -22.45 -33.34 -35.62
C GLY A 42 -23.32 -33.36 -34.36
N GLU A 43 -24.59 -33.72 -34.49
CA GLU A 43 -25.70 -33.66 -33.51
C GLU A 43 -25.72 -34.73 -32.39
N ALA A 44 -26.57 -34.49 -31.38
CA ALA A 44 -26.95 -35.39 -30.28
C ALA A 44 -28.08 -36.36 -30.67
N PRO A 45 -28.38 -37.37 -29.82
CA PRO A 45 -29.74 -37.42 -29.26
C PRO A 45 -29.84 -37.86 -27.79
N THR A 46 -31.01 -37.55 -27.24
CA THR A 46 -31.58 -37.74 -25.91
C THR A 46 -32.13 -39.16 -25.67
N THR A 47 -32.18 -39.60 -24.40
CA THR A 47 -33.31 -40.28 -23.70
C THR A 47 -32.89 -40.84 -22.32
N ALA A 48 -33.82 -40.87 -21.37
CA ALA A 48 -33.78 -41.47 -20.02
C ALA A 48 -35.18 -42.03 -19.71
N PRO A 49 -35.43 -42.74 -18.58
CA PRO A 49 -34.67 -43.77 -17.85
C PRO A 49 -35.49 -45.08 -17.65
N GLU A 50 -34.90 -46.15 -17.11
CA GLU A 50 -35.65 -47.27 -16.51
C GLU A 50 -35.03 -47.73 -15.18
N ALA A 51 -35.90 -48.10 -14.23
CA ALA A 51 -35.59 -48.49 -12.87
C ALA A 51 -35.31 -50.00 -12.74
N GLY A 52 -34.36 -50.41 -11.89
CA GLY A 52 -34.16 -51.82 -11.58
C GLY A 52 -33.09 -52.14 -10.52
N ALA A 53 -33.57 -52.71 -9.42
CA ALA A 53 -32.92 -53.66 -8.50
C ALA A 53 -31.82 -53.21 -7.49
N LEU A 54 -32.08 -53.53 -6.22
CA LEU A 54 -31.16 -53.50 -5.07
C LEU A 54 -30.13 -54.65 -5.15
N PRO A 55 -28.83 -54.42 -4.88
CA PRO A 55 -27.85 -55.50 -4.88
C PRO A 55 -27.71 -56.20 -3.50
N SER A 56 -27.37 -57.47 -3.59
CA SER A 56 -27.30 -58.47 -2.51
C SER A 56 -26.09 -58.30 -1.57
N ARG A 57 -26.14 -59.07 -0.47
CA ARG A 57 -25.34 -58.97 0.77
C ARG A 57 -23.81 -59.10 0.61
N THR A 58 -23.31 -59.49 -0.56
CA THR A 58 -21.88 -59.64 -0.88
C THR A 58 -21.19 -58.34 -1.33
N HIS A 59 -21.93 -57.33 -1.79
CA HIS A 59 -21.35 -56.01 -2.13
C HIS A 59 -21.11 -55.10 -0.93
N ARG A 60 -21.67 -55.41 0.24
CA ARG A 60 -21.56 -54.58 1.45
C ARG A 60 -20.17 -54.63 2.10
N ASN A 61 -19.46 -55.75 1.98
CA ASN A 61 -18.16 -55.95 2.65
C ASN A 61 -16.98 -55.30 1.87
N GLU A 62 -17.01 -55.32 0.54
CA GLU A 62 -16.01 -54.60 -0.27
C GLU A 62 -16.19 -53.08 -0.20
N LEU A 63 -17.43 -52.61 -0.13
CA LEU A 63 -17.74 -51.19 0.04
C LEU A 63 -17.27 -50.70 1.42
N HIS A 64 -17.49 -51.48 2.48
CA HIS A 64 -17.00 -51.16 3.83
C HIS A 64 -15.47 -51.08 3.88
N MET A 65 -14.77 -52.02 3.25
CA MET A 65 -13.30 -52.07 3.27
C MET A 65 -12.67 -50.93 2.44
N ARG A 66 -13.29 -50.55 1.31
CA ARG A 66 -12.90 -49.37 0.51
C ARG A 66 -13.23 -48.06 1.21
N LEU A 67 -14.35 -47.95 1.92
CA LEU A 67 -14.67 -46.78 2.75
C LEU A 67 -13.69 -46.62 3.91
N THR A 68 -13.31 -47.70 4.60
CA THR A 68 -12.33 -47.62 5.71
C THR A 68 -10.93 -47.25 5.25
N LYS A 69 -10.50 -47.68 4.05
CA LYS A 69 -9.23 -47.25 3.46
C LYS A 69 -9.28 -45.78 3.01
N ARG A 70 -10.36 -45.34 2.36
CA ARG A 70 -10.55 -43.93 1.94
C ARG A 70 -10.69 -42.98 3.13
N PHE A 71 -11.33 -43.42 4.22
CA PHE A 71 -11.45 -42.65 5.46
C PHE A 71 -10.11 -42.53 6.19
N ARG A 72 -9.30 -43.61 6.24
CA ARG A 72 -7.94 -43.56 6.81
C ARG A 72 -6.98 -42.70 5.98
N VAL A 73 -7.10 -42.70 4.65
CA VAL A 73 -6.33 -41.83 3.75
C VAL A 73 -6.79 -40.37 3.87
N ALA A 74 -8.10 -40.11 4.01
CA ALA A 74 -8.63 -38.77 4.23
C ALA A 74 -8.24 -38.19 5.60
N VAL A 75 -8.20 -39.00 6.66
CA VAL A 75 -7.74 -38.57 7.99
C VAL A 75 -6.22 -38.35 8.00
N ALA A 76 -5.43 -39.19 7.30
CA ALA A 76 -3.98 -38.97 7.14
C ALA A 76 -3.66 -37.72 6.31
N LEU A 77 -4.42 -37.45 5.24
CA LEU A 77 -4.31 -36.21 4.45
C LEU A 77 -4.79 -34.98 5.24
N ALA A 78 -5.83 -35.10 6.06
CA ALA A 78 -6.28 -34.02 6.94
C ALA A 78 -5.26 -33.71 8.05
N LEU A 79 -4.59 -34.73 8.60
CA LEU A 79 -3.50 -34.54 9.57
C LEU A 79 -2.22 -33.98 8.93
N LEU A 80 -1.92 -34.34 7.67
CA LEU A 80 -0.84 -33.72 6.87
C LEU A 80 -1.18 -32.29 6.42
N LEU A 81 -2.46 -31.98 6.17
CA LEU A 81 -2.93 -30.62 5.92
C LEU A 81 -2.95 -29.78 7.21
N LEU A 82 -3.26 -30.38 8.36
CA LEU A 82 -3.19 -29.72 9.67
C LEU A 82 -1.74 -29.48 10.12
N SER A 83 -0.78 -30.33 9.74
CA SER A 83 0.65 -30.05 9.97
C SER A 83 1.22 -29.00 9.00
N TRP A 84 0.65 -28.85 7.80
CA TRP A 84 0.91 -27.75 6.87
C TRP A 84 0.16 -26.44 7.19
N ILE A 85 -0.83 -26.47 8.08
CA ILE A 85 -1.50 -25.28 8.65
C ILE A 85 -0.84 -24.85 9.97
N SER A 86 0.35 -25.39 10.29
CA SER A 86 1.33 -24.62 11.06
C SER A 86 1.74 -23.46 10.19
N ARG A 87 0.95 -22.38 10.25
CA ARG A 87 1.26 -21.06 9.71
C ARG A 87 2.76 -20.86 9.87
N ALA A 88 3.47 -20.66 8.76
CA ALA A 88 4.66 -19.85 8.78
C ALA A 88 4.21 -18.48 9.33
N GLN A 89 4.17 -18.35 10.65
CA GLN A 89 4.32 -17.04 11.25
C GLN A 89 5.61 -16.49 10.65
N PRO A 90 5.66 -15.21 10.25
CA PRO A 90 6.92 -14.59 9.95
C PRO A 90 7.78 -14.79 11.19
N THR A 91 8.70 -15.74 11.13
CA THR A 91 9.62 -15.98 12.23
C THR A 91 10.41 -14.70 12.35
N GLY A 92 10.42 -14.10 13.54
CA GLY A 92 11.36 -13.03 13.84
C GLY A 92 12.75 -13.41 13.35
N SER A 93 13.56 -12.41 12.99
CA SER A 93 14.95 -12.67 12.61
C SER A 93 15.58 -13.59 13.67
N ALA A 94 16.08 -14.76 13.26
CA ALA A 94 16.65 -15.75 14.16
C ALA A 94 17.82 -15.20 15.01
N ASP A 95 18.36 -14.05 14.59
CA ASP A 95 19.47 -13.33 15.22
C ASP A 95 19.03 -12.10 16.05
N ALA A 96 17.73 -11.83 16.17
CA ALA A 96 17.23 -10.73 16.98
C ALA A 96 17.27 -11.09 18.47
N PRO A 97 17.74 -10.18 19.36
CA PRO A 97 17.66 -10.42 20.79
C PRO A 97 16.19 -10.49 21.26
N PRO A 98 15.93 -11.15 22.41
CA PRO A 98 14.58 -11.25 22.93
C PRO A 98 14.01 -9.88 23.28
N VAL A 99 12.70 -9.72 23.08
CA VAL A 99 11.96 -8.54 23.56
C VAL A 99 11.84 -8.64 25.09
N THR A 100 12.19 -7.57 25.78
CA THR A 100 12.20 -7.47 27.25
C THR A 100 11.47 -6.23 27.72
N ALA A 101 11.36 -6.03 29.04
CA ALA A 101 10.94 -4.74 29.58
C ALA A 101 12.08 -3.71 29.45
N PRO A 102 11.78 -2.42 29.23
CA PRO A 102 12.81 -1.40 29.13
C PRO A 102 13.63 -1.30 30.43
N PRO A 103 14.98 -1.34 30.37
CA PRO A 103 15.82 -1.12 31.54
C PRO A 103 15.73 0.35 32.00
N ASP A 104 16.09 0.62 33.26
CA ASP A 104 16.05 2.00 33.79
C ASP A 104 16.90 2.99 32.97
N SER A 105 18.04 2.52 32.45
CA SER A 105 18.96 3.30 31.62
C SER A 105 18.34 3.79 30.30
N PHE A 106 17.28 3.13 29.80
CA PHE A 106 16.54 3.63 28.63
C PHE A 106 15.83 4.96 28.95
N PHE A 107 15.23 5.08 30.14
CA PHE A 107 14.47 6.26 30.52
C PHE A 107 15.36 7.49 30.77
N ASP A 108 16.66 7.29 30.98
CA ASP A 108 17.65 8.38 31.05
C ASP A 108 17.87 9.03 29.67
N LEU A 109 17.49 8.36 28.57
CA LEU A 109 17.57 8.91 27.21
C LEU A 109 16.36 9.80 26.86
N VAL A 110 15.25 9.59 27.56
CA VAL A 110 14.01 10.36 27.40
C VAL A 110 14.16 11.72 28.09
N ARG A 111 13.65 12.78 27.45
CA ARG A 111 13.69 14.15 27.99
C ARG A 111 13.01 14.18 29.36
N ASP A 112 13.56 14.95 30.31
CA ASP A 112 13.04 15.01 31.69
C ASP A 112 11.52 15.19 31.75
N LYS A 113 10.99 16.16 30.98
CA LYS A 113 9.56 16.45 30.92
C LYS A 113 8.68 15.30 30.43
N ASP A 114 9.25 14.31 29.74
CA ASP A 114 8.52 13.18 29.14
C ASP A 114 8.80 11.84 29.85
N ARG A 115 9.80 11.81 30.76
CA ARG A 115 10.33 10.58 31.36
C ARG A 115 9.29 9.79 32.17
N ASP A 116 8.53 10.45 33.01
CA ASP A 116 7.54 9.77 33.86
C ASP A 116 6.42 9.15 33.02
N ALA A 117 5.95 9.87 32.01
CA ALA A 117 4.98 9.35 31.04
C ALA A 117 5.58 8.16 30.28
N ALA A 118 6.84 8.24 29.87
CA ALA A 118 7.54 7.15 29.19
C ALA A 118 7.66 5.89 30.08
N ARG A 119 7.99 6.02 31.37
CA ARG A 119 8.03 4.90 32.34
C ARG A 119 6.69 4.19 32.48
N GLN A 120 5.61 4.96 32.46
CA GLN A 120 4.25 4.42 32.54
C GLN A 120 3.82 3.78 31.21
N PHE A 121 4.23 4.34 30.08
CA PHE A 121 3.76 3.95 28.75
C PHE A 121 4.53 2.77 28.15
N TYR A 122 5.87 2.84 28.12
CA TYR A 122 6.70 1.83 27.46
C TYR A 122 6.81 0.56 28.31
N LYS A 123 6.54 -0.59 27.66
CA LYS A 123 6.54 -1.92 28.29
C LYS A 123 7.38 -2.95 27.54
N LYS A 124 7.77 -2.65 26.30
CA LYS A 124 8.57 -3.52 25.44
C LYS A 124 9.82 -2.81 24.97
N TYR A 125 10.90 -3.56 24.88
CA TYR A 125 12.24 -3.09 24.55
C TYR A 125 12.99 -4.16 23.75
N ILE A 126 13.74 -3.71 22.74
CA ILE A 126 14.79 -4.52 22.09
C ILE A 126 16.04 -3.66 21.90
N ASP A 127 17.21 -4.25 22.13
CA ASP A 127 18.49 -3.60 21.89
C ASP A 127 18.98 -3.86 20.46
N VAL A 128 19.21 -2.81 19.69
CA VAL A 128 19.79 -2.90 18.35
C VAL A 128 21.25 -2.51 18.41
N LYS A 129 22.09 -3.43 18.91
CA LYS A 129 23.54 -3.26 19.06
C LYS A 129 23.90 -1.96 19.81
N GLY A 130 23.25 -1.72 20.94
CA GLY A 130 23.41 -0.54 21.80
C GLY A 130 22.46 0.61 21.49
N MET A 131 21.65 0.54 20.42
CA MET A 131 20.60 1.53 20.14
C MET A 131 19.23 0.99 20.60
N PRO A 132 18.57 1.64 21.57
CA PRO A 132 17.27 1.21 22.06
C PRO A 132 16.13 1.34 21.04
N VAL A 133 15.21 0.37 21.08
CA VAL A 133 13.87 0.47 20.48
C VAL A 133 12.84 0.16 21.55
N ALA A 134 11.88 1.06 21.76
CA ALA A 134 10.84 0.90 22.77
C ALA A 134 9.42 0.95 22.18
N ALA A 135 8.49 0.25 22.84
CA ALA A 135 7.09 0.23 22.43
C ALA A 135 6.15 0.03 23.63
N SER A 136 4.88 0.36 23.45
CA SER A 136 3.82 0.06 24.41
C SER A 136 3.60 -1.46 24.54
N GLY A 137 2.82 -1.89 25.53
CA GLY A 137 2.52 -3.31 25.75
C GLY A 137 1.68 -3.96 24.66
N GLU A 138 0.90 -3.19 23.91
CA GLU A 138 0.01 -3.69 22.84
C GLU A 138 0.73 -3.98 21.51
N VAL A 139 1.90 -3.37 21.28
CA VAL A 139 2.70 -3.58 20.06
C VAL A 139 3.21 -5.01 20.04
N ALA A 140 3.09 -5.71 18.92
CA ALA A 140 3.58 -7.07 18.76
C ALA A 140 5.12 -7.13 18.85
N ASP A 141 5.66 -8.15 19.52
CA ASP A 141 7.11 -8.38 19.63
C ASP A 141 7.79 -8.47 18.25
N LEU A 142 7.05 -9.03 17.27
CA LEU A 142 7.49 -9.11 15.89
C LEU A 142 7.80 -7.73 15.30
N ALA A 143 7.14 -6.65 15.72
CA ALA A 143 7.44 -5.30 15.23
C ALA A 143 8.81 -4.80 15.73
N LEU A 144 9.16 -5.11 16.98
CA LEU A 144 10.48 -4.81 17.55
C LEU A 144 11.57 -5.63 16.85
N GLN A 145 11.34 -6.92 16.64
CA GLN A 145 12.26 -7.81 15.91
C GLN A 145 12.41 -7.39 14.44
N ARG A 146 11.32 -6.93 13.82
CA ARG A 146 11.34 -6.41 12.45
C ARG A 146 12.15 -5.12 12.36
N THR A 147 12.02 -4.25 13.36
CA THR A 147 12.83 -3.03 13.49
C THR A 147 14.31 -3.36 13.61
N TYR A 148 14.68 -4.32 14.48
CA TYR A 148 16.05 -4.82 14.58
C TYR A 148 16.56 -5.27 13.21
N SER A 149 15.81 -6.12 12.51
CA SER A 149 16.20 -6.60 11.18
C SER A 149 16.40 -5.45 10.19
N ILE A 150 15.47 -4.50 10.07
CA ILE A 150 15.60 -3.39 9.10
C ILE A 150 16.86 -2.56 9.41
N VAL A 151 17.04 -2.15 10.66
CA VAL A 151 18.15 -1.29 11.07
C VAL A 151 19.51 -1.98 10.85
N THR A 152 19.65 -3.24 11.27
CA THR A 152 20.94 -3.94 11.15
C THR A 152 21.33 -4.21 9.71
N HIS A 153 20.36 -4.43 8.82
CA HIS A 153 20.64 -4.63 7.40
C HIS A 153 20.95 -3.30 6.69
N LEU A 154 20.18 -2.25 6.96
CA LEU A 154 20.48 -0.91 6.43
C LEU A 154 21.91 -0.48 6.80
N LEU A 155 22.34 -0.67 8.05
CA LEU A 155 23.66 -0.23 8.52
C LEU A 155 24.76 -1.28 8.44
N ALA A 156 24.56 -2.41 7.73
CA ALA A 156 25.54 -3.49 7.68
C ALA A 156 26.92 -3.03 7.14
N GLY A 157 26.93 -2.08 6.20
CA GLY A 157 28.15 -1.48 5.64
C GLY A 157 28.69 -0.27 6.41
N ARG A 158 27.99 0.18 7.46
CA ARG A 158 28.26 1.43 8.20
C ARG A 158 28.20 1.26 9.73
N PRO A 159 29.05 0.41 10.32
CA PRO A 159 29.12 0.27 11.77
C PRO A 159 29.51 1.57 12.49
N ASP A 160 30.25 2.46 11.82
CA ASP A 160 30.61 3.80 12.31
C ASP A 160 29.38 4.70 12.51
N VAL A 161 28.38 4.62 11.62
CA VAL A 161 27.11 5.35 11.74
C VAL A 161 26.33 4.84 12.94
N LEU A 162 26.21 3.52 13.10
CA LEU A 162 25.53 2.94 14.26
C LEU A 162 26.22 3.34 15.57
N ALA A 163 27.55 3.26 15.64
CA ALA A 163 28.31 3.69 16.80
C ALA A 163 28.09 5.18 17.13
N ALA A 164 28.00 6.04 16.11
CA ALA A 164 27.68 7.45 16.29
C ALA A 164 26.24 7.67 16.80
N MET A 165 25.26 6.90 16.32
CA MET A 165 23.89 6.92 16.85
C MET A 165 23.85 6.55 18.34
N VAL A 166 24.56 5.48 18.73
CA VAL A 166 24.68 5.06 20.14
C VAL A 166 25.35 6.14 20.99
N LYS A 167 26.48 6.68 20.53
CA LYS A 167 27.18 7.80 21.21
C LYS A 167 26.28 9.02 21.41
N ASN A 168 25.47 9.34 20.40
CA ASN A 168 24.52 10.45 20.43
C ASN A 168 23.21 10.11 21.18
N LYS A 169 23.16 8.96 21.85
CA LYS A 169 22.05 8.50 22.68
C LYS A 169 20.74 8.40 21.87
N MET A 170 20.82 8.02 20.59
CA MET A 170 19.63 7.83 19.76
C MET A 170 18.81 6.63 20.23
N TYR A 171 17.50 6.72 20.06
CA TYR A 171 16.57 5.63 20.30
C TYR A 171 15.40 5.72 19.32
N LEU A 172 14.77 4.58 19.06
CA LEU A 172 13.59 4.46 18.20
C LEU A 172 12.37 4.08 19.03
N ILE A 173 11.19 4.44 18.55
CA ILE A 173 9.91 4.07 19.16
C ILE A 173 8.94 3.54 18.10
N ILE A 174 8.11 2.57 18.47
CA ILE A 174 7.07 2.03 17.58
C ILE A 174 5.72 2.55 18.03
N ILE A 175 4.97 3.13 17.10
CA ILE A 175 3.59 3.55 17.34
C ILE A 175 2.68 2.37 17.01
N GLY A 176 1.91 1.88 17.98
CA GLY A 176 0.99 0.76 17.79
C GLY A 176 -0.03 0.99 16.68
N LYS A 177 -0.53 -0.10 16.09
CA LYS A 177 -1.49 -0.07 14.97
C LYS A 177 -2.85 0.56 15.33
N ASP A 178 -3.18 0.58 16.62
CA ASP A 178 -4.39 1.18 17.19
C ASP A 178 -4.09 2.48 17.98
N GLN A 179 -2.84 2.93 17.97
CA GLN A 179 -2.36 4.20 18.56
C GLN A 179 -2.20 5.29 17.51
N VAL A 180 -2.32 6.55 17.96
CA VAL A 180 -2.01 7.74 17.16
C VAL A 180 -0.67 8.36 17.57
N TYR A 181 -0.16 9.29 16.75
CA TYR A 181 1.15 9.91 16.95
C TYR A 181 1.29 10.56 18.33
N THR A 182 0.27 11.30 18.77
CA THR A 182 0.28 12.00 20.07
C THR A 182 0.02 11.11 21.29
N ASP A 183 -0.22 9.81 21.12
CA ASP A 183 -0.21 8.86 22.24
C ASP A 183 1.23 8.62 22.74
N MET A 184 2.23 8.87 21.90
CA MET A 184 3.63 8.72 22.30
C MET A 184 4.01 9.78 23.35
N PRO A 185 4.68 9.39 24.44
CA PRO A 185 5.14 10.32 25.48
C PRO A 185 5.83 11.55 24.91
N GLU A 186 6.72 11.40 23.93
CA GLU A 186 7.53 12.49 23.36
C GLU A 186 6.73 13.50 22.54
N TYR A 187 5.52 13.12 22.11
CA TYR A 187 4.67 13.88 21.19
C TYR A 187 3.34 14.34 21.82
N ARG A 188 3.01 13.90 23.04
CA ARG A 188 1.71 14.14 23.70
C ARG A 188 1.28 15.59 23.87
N ASN A 189 2.24 16.52 23.84
CA ASN A 189 2.00 17.96 23.98
C ASN A 189 2.02 18.71 22.63
N HIS A 190 1.78 18.03 21.51
CA HIS A 190 1.74 18.66 20.20
C HIS A 190 0.63 19.73 20.14
N PRO A 191 0.90 20.96 19.67
CA PRO A 191 -0.08 22.06 19.72
C PRO A 191 -1.29 21.85 18.79
N ASN A 192 -1.15 21.00 17.77
CA ASN A 192 -2.25 20.63 16.87
C ASN A 192 -2.31 19.09 16.74
N PRO A 193 -2.90 18.38 17.71
CA PRO A 193 -2.90 16.92 17.72
C PRO A 193 -3.77 16.33 16.61
N ALA A 194 -4.89 16.97 16.27
CA ALA A 194 -5.79 16.50 15.22
C ALA A 194 -5.09 16.44 13.85
N TYR A 195 -4.42 17.54 13.46
CA TYR A 195 -3.65 17.59 12.21
C TYR A 195 -2.54 16.53 12.18
N GLN A 196 -1.80 16.40 13.27
CA GLN A 196 -0.65 15.50 13.33
C GLN A 196 -1.07 14.03 13.33
N ASN A 197 -2.12 13.67 14.09
CA ASN A 197 -2.64 12.31 14.14
C ASN A 197 -3.27 11.88 12.81
N GLU A 198 -3.92 12.81 12.09
CA GLU A 198 -4.41 12.55 10.74
C GLU A 198 -3.25 12.26 9.78
N ARG A 199 -2.13 12.95 9.94
CA ARG A 199 -1.07 12.94 8.92
C ARG A 199 0.01 11.89 9.16
N VAL A 200 0.41 11.66 10.42
CA VAL A 200 1.74 11.13 10.71
C VAL A 200 1.67 9.75 11.37
N ARG A 201 2.48 8.83 10.84
CA ARG A 201 2.75 7.50 11.41
C ARG A 201 4.23 7.25 11.66
N GLY A 202 5.07 8.24 11.47
CA GLY A 202 6.50 8.16 11.72
C GLY A 202 7.14 9.53 11.60
N THR A 203 8.28 9.72 12.24
CA THR A 203 9.06 10.96 12.15
C THR A 203 10.51 10.64 12.46
N GLY A 204 11.42 11.09 11.59
CA GLY A 204 12.86 11.05 11.78
C GLY A 204 13.34 11.95 12.91
N GLY A 205 14.51 11.65 13.47
CA GLY A 205 15.09 12.42 14.58
C GLY A 205 15.14 11.63 15.88
N LYS A 206 15.07 12.34 17.02
CA LYS A 206 15.27 11.77 18.37
C LYS A 206 14.02 11.96 19.26
N PRO A 207 13.22 10.91 19.51
CA PRO A 207 13.33 9.58 18.90
C PRO A 207 12.92 9.57 17.43
N THR A 208 13.34 8.52 16.73
CA THR A 208 12.75 8.17 15.44
C THR A 208 11.53 7.31 15.70
N SER A 209 10.43 7.56 15.01
CA SER A 209 9.20 6.80 15.16
C SER A 209 8.69 6.26 13.84
N PHE A 210 7.99 5.12 13.88
CA PHE A 210 7.27 4.54 12.74
C PHE A 210 6.16 3.59 13.21
N GLY A 211 5.15 3.41 12.37
CA GLY A 211 3.93 2.66 12.69
C GLY A 211 4.12 1.15 12.62
N GLU A 212 3.57 0.44 13.61
CA GLU A 212 3.54 -1.02 13.68
C GLU A 212 2.90 -1.65 12.44
N GLU A 213 1.80 -1.07 11.95
CA GLU A 213 1.09 -1.57 10.77
C GLU A 213 1.96 -1.57 9.51
N ASN A 214 2.86 -0.60 9.37
CA ASN A 214 3.78 -0.53 8.24
C ASN A 214 4.92 -1.53 8.38
N LEU A 215 5.52 -1.63 9.58
CA LEU A 215 6.56 -2.63 9.86
C LEU A 215 6.08 -4.06 9.57
N LEU A 216 4.84 -4.36 9.96
CA LEU A 216 4.26 -5.70 9.85
C LEU A 216 3.44 -5.93 8.57
N SER A 217 3.37 -4.91 7.70
CA SER A 217 2.58 -4.97 6.46
C SER A 217 1.12 -5.35 6.73
N LEU A 218 0.49 -4.77 7.75
CA LEU A 218 -0.88 -5.10 8.15
C LEU A 218 -1.92 -4.49 7.19
N PRO A 219 -3.13 -5.08 7.05
CA PRO A 219 -4.16 -4.62 6.11
C PRO A 219 -4.63 -3.17 6.28
N LEU A 220 -4.38 -2.56 7.44
CA LEU A 220 -4.78 -1.18 7.76
C LEU A 220 -3.60 -0.22 7.76
N ASP A 221 -2.62 -0.49 6.91
CA ASP A 221 -1.52 0.42 6.63
C ASP A 221 -1.93 1.46 5.57
N ARG A 222 -1.77 2.74 5.91
CA ARG A 222 -1.95 3.86 4.97
C ARG A 222 -0.80 3.97 3.97
N TYR A 223 0.31 3.36 4.34
CA TYR A 223 1.59 3.32 3.64
C TYR A 223 1.88 1.95 3.04
N ASP A 224 0.82 1.22 2.66
CA ASP A 224 0.84 -0.17 2.20
C ASP A 224 1.68 -0.49 0.95
N ASP A 225 2.30 0.51 0.35
CA ASP A 225 3.18 0.43 -0.82
C ASP A 225 4.49 1.22 -0.66
N GLU A 226 4.85 1.61 0.57
CA GLU A 226 6.16 2.16 0.92
C GLU A 226 6.60 1.79 2.35
N SER A 227 7.89 1.87 2.67
CA SER A 227 8.35 1.69 4.06
C SER A 227 8.63 3.03 4.73
N ILE A 228 7.70 3.47 5.59
CA ILE A 228 7.91 4.62 6.48
C ILE A 228 9.05 4.33 7.47
N GLY A 229 9.17 3.08 7.94
CA GLY A 229 10.30 2.68 8.78
C GLY A 229 11.67 2.96 8.12
N VAL A 230 11.82 2.65 6.83
CA VAL A 230 13.04 2.96 6.08
C VAL A 230 13.18 4.47 5.85
N HIS A 231 12.10 5.15 5.44
CA HIS A 231 12.09 6.60 5.21
C HIS A 231 12.58 7.39 6.43
N GLU A 232 11.93 7.19 7.57
CA GLU A 232 12.19 7.95 8.79
C GLU A 232 13.56 7.61 9.38
N PHE A 233 13.99 6.34 9.28
CA PHE A 233 15.32 5.97 9.72
C PHE A 233 16.41 6.56 8.80
N CYS A 234 16.14 6.74 7.51
CA CYS A 234 17.07 7.42 6.60
C CYS A 234 17.26 8.90 6.95
N HIS A 235 16.24 9.60 7.46
CA HIS A 235 16.44 10.93 8.06
C HIS A 235 17.39 10.90 9.27
N THR A 236 17.31 9.86 10.09
CA THR A 236 18.18 9.68 11.25
C THR A 236 19.61 9.33 10.85
N ILE A 237 19.78 8.52 9.79
CA ILE A 237 21.08 8.28 9.15
C ILE A 237 21.65 9.58 8.60
N ASP A 238 20.86 10.39 7.89
CA ASP A 238 21.30 11.69 7.38
C ASP A 238 21.79 12.62 8.48
N ALA A 239 21.02 12.78 9.55
CA ALA A 239 21.42 13.58 10.71
C ALA A 239 22.71 13.06 11.35
N THR A 240 22.88 11.73 11.42
CA THR A 240 24.09 11.12 11.98
C THR A 240 25.30 11.33 11.07
N LEU A 241 25.16 11.17 9.74
CA LEU A 241 26.22 11.43 8.78
C LEU A 241 26.69 12.88 8.85
N ARG A 242 25.78 13.86 8.99
CA ARG A 242 26.14 15.26 9.24
C ARG A 242 27.01 15.47 10.47
N SER A 243 26.91 14.61 11.48
CA SER A 243 27.68 14.72 12.72
C SER A 243 29.08 14.10 12.65
N ILE A 244 29.34 13.17 11.71
CA ILE A 244 30.60 12.43 11.59
C ILE A 244 31.37 12.71 10.30
N ASP A 245 30.70 13.24 9.28
CA ASP A 245 31.29 13.61 7.99
C ASP A 245 30.91 15.07 7.64
N PRO A 246 31.82 16.03 7.85
CA PRO A 246 31.57 17.44 7.56
C PRO A 246 31.21 17.73 6.10
N ALA A 247 31.64 16.88 5.15
CA ALA A 247 31.37 17.07 3.73
C ALA A 247 30.01 16.48 3.30
N TRP A 248 29.37 15.67 4.14
CA TRP A 248 28.13 14.96 3.80
C TRP A 248 27.01 15.90 3.32
N SER A 249 26.77 16.99 4.06
CA SER A 249 25.69 17.94 3.72
C SER A 249 25.86 18.53 2.33
N GLU A 250 27.10 18.93 1.98
CA GLU A 250 27.37 19.51 0.67
C GLU A 250 27.25 18.47 -0.45
N ARG A 251 27.79 17.26 -0.23
CA ARG A 251 27.67 16.16 -1.23
C ARG A 251 26.21 15.85 -1.55
N ARG A 252 25.37 15.65 -0.52
CA ARG A 252 23.94 15.40 -0.70
C ARG A 252 23.22 16.57 -1.37
N ASN A 253 23.47 17.80 -0.93
CA ASN A 253 22.82 18.99 -1.48
C ASN A 253 23.24 19.29 -2.92
N ALA A 254 24.47 18.95 -3.32
CA ALA A 254 24.93 19.08 -4.70
C ALA A 254 24.17 18.12 -5.64
N VAL A 255 24.03 16.85 -5.24
CA VAL A 255 23.24 15.86 -6.00
C VAL A 255 21.78 16.29 -6.08
N TYR A 256 21.18 16.73 -4.97
CA TYR A 256 19.81 17.26 -4.96
C TYR A 256 19.63 18.41 -5.95
N ARG A 257 20.46 19.46 -5.86
CA ARG A 257 20.36 20.63 -6.75
C ARG A 257 20.44 20.21 -8.22
N LYS A 258 21.41 19.36 -8.57
CA LYS A 258 21.58 18.88 -9.94
C LYS A 258 20.38 18.06 -10.43
N ALA A 259 19.80 17.21 -9.58
CA ALA A 259 18.61 16.46 -9.93
C ALA A 259 17.42 17.40 -10.24
N ILE A 260 17.22 18.43 -9.41
CA ILE A 260 16.17 19.45 -9.62
C ILE A 260 16.43 20.29 -10.87
N ASP A 261 17.68 20.73 -11.09
CA ASP A 261 18.07 21.52 -12.26
C ASP A 261 17.87 20.74 -13.58
N ASN A 262 18.03 19.41 -13.54
CA ASN A 262 17.73 18.51 -14.65
C ASN A 262 16.22 18.21 -14.82
N GLY A 263 15.36 18.80 -14.00
CA GLY A 263 13.91 18.59 -14.03
C GLY A 263 13.46 17.24 -13.48
N LEU A 264 14.35 16.50 -12.80
CA LEU A 264 14.02 15.25 -12.12
C LEU A 264 13.21 15.55 -10.85
N TRP A 265 12.45 14.56 -10.38
CA TRP A 265 11.66 14.64 -9.14
C TRP A 265 10.65 15.80 -9.12
N LYS A 266 10.37 16.40 -10.28
CA LYS A 266 9.43 17.50 -10.42
C LYS A 266 8.08 17.09 -9.90
N ASN A 267 7.52 17.96 -9.08
CA ASN A 267 6.23 17.77 -8.42
C ASN A 267 6.12 16.58 -7.45
N THR A 268 7.23 15.97 -7.06
CA THR A 268 7.24 14.87 -6.08
C THR A 268 7.59 15.38 -4.67
N TYR A 269 7.41 14.52 -3.68
CA TYR A 269 7.78 14.74 -2.29
C TYR A 269 9.31 14.80 -2.13
N ALA A 270 10.02 13.89 -2.82
CA ALA A 270 11.48 13.93 -2.97
C ALA A 270 11.99 15.28 -3.50
N GLY A 271 11.24 15.92 -4.41
CA GLY A 271 11.60 17.22 -4.96
C GLY A 271 11.35 18.43 -4.06
N SER A 272 10.86 18.22 -2.83
CA SER A 272 10.46 19.32 -1.94
C SER A 272 11.63 19.96 -1.19
N ASN A 273 12.58 19.16 -0.71
CA ASN A 273 13.79 19.62 -0.03
C ASN A 273 14.85 18.50 0.04
N PRO A 274 16.13 18.82 0.35
CA PRO A 274 17.22 17.84 0.35
C PRO A 274 17.07 16.68 1.35
N ALA A 275 16.34 16.86 2.46
CA ALA A 275 16.17 15.81 3.46
C ALA A 275 15.16 14.76 2.99
N GLU A 276 14.01 15.19 2.45
CA GLU A 276 13.00 14.31 1.85
C GLU A 276 13.55 13.62 0.61
N PHE A 277 14.30 14.36 -0.22
CA PHE A 277 15.02 13.80 -1.34
C PHE A 277 15.86 12.59 -0.94
N TRP A 278 16.69 12.74 0.10
CA TRP A 278 17.52 11.67 0.61
C TRP A 278 16.70 10.46 1.08
N ALA A 279 15.65 10.66 1.87
CA ALA A 279 14.82 9.56 2.37
C ALA A 279 14.12 8.78 1.23
N GLU A 280 13.59 9.49 0.24
CA GLU A 280 12.87 8.92 -0.91
C GLU A 280 13.79 8.15 -1.87
N ILE A 281 14.99 8.68 -2.17
CA ILE A 281 15.96 7.95 -3.01
C ILE A 281 16.48 6.70 -2.27
N CYS A 282 16.57 6.73 -0.94
CA CYS A 282 16.89 5.54 -0.15
C CYS A 282 15.79 4.49 -0.22
N GLN A 283 14.53 4.88 -0.04
CA GLN A 283 13.40 3.95 -0.22
C GLN A 283 13.41 3.32 -1.61
N SER A 284 13.71 4.11 -2.64
CA SER A 284 13.81 3.62 -4.02
C SER A 284 14.95 2.62 -4.16
N TYR A 285 16.12 2.93 -3.60
CA TYR A 285 17.29 2.05 -3.60
C TYR A 285 17.06 0.71 -2.87
N PHE A 286 16.15 0.68 -1.88
CA PHE A 286 15.80 -0.53 -1.14
C PHE A 286 14.47 -1.16 -1.58
N ASP A 287 13.92 -0.75 -2.72
CA ASP A 287 12.67 -1.26 -3.33
C ASP A 287 11.42 -1.13 -2.45
N CYS A 288 11.33 -0.04 -1.70
CA CYS A 288 10.22 0.25 -0.81
C CYS A 288 9.72 1.68 -0.94
N ASN A 289 9.85 2.30 -2.13
CA ASN A 289 9.24 3.59 -2.42
C ASN A 289 7.90 3.43 -3.16
N ARG A 290 6.96 4.29 -2.80
CA ARG A 290 5.68 4.44 -3.48
C ARG A 290 5.86 5.15 -4.81
N VAL A 291 5.00 4.83 -5.78
CA VAL A 291 5.06 5.41 -7.12
C VAL A 291 3.72 5.92 -7.64
N ASN A 292 3.79 6.84 -8.61
CA ASN A 292 2.70 7.29 -9.48
C ASN A 292 1.44 7.78 -8.75
N ASN A 293 1.61 8.72 -7.81
CA ASN A 293 0.50 9.39 -7.13
C ASN A 293 0.73 10.91 -7.00
N TRP A 294 -0.17 11.61 -6.29
CA TRP A 294 -0.20 13.07 -6.12
C TRP A 294 1.12 13.72 -5.69
N ASN A 295 2.00 12.96 -5.03
CA ASN A 295 3.31 13.42 -4.58
C ASN A 295 4.46 12.43 -4.85
N HIS A 296 4.27 11.33 -5.57
CA HIS A 296 5.35 10.39 -5.91
C HIS A 296 5.52 10.22 -7.41
N GLY A 297 6.78 10.12 -7.84
CA GLY A 297 7.18 9.91 -9.23
C GLY A 297 7.09 8.44 -9.66
N PRO A 298 7.67 8.08 -10.82
CA PRO A 298 7.61 6.71 -11.34
C PRO A 298 8.69 5.77 -10.78
N VAL A 299 9.57 6.25 -9.89
CA VAL A 299 10.76 5.52 -9.43
C VAL A 299 10.46 4.84 -8.10
N GLY A 300 10.42 3.50 -8.09
CA GLY A 300 10.10 2.69 -6.91
C GLY A 300 11.15 1.63 -6.55
N SER A 301 12.14 1.41 -7.42
CA SER A 301 13.15 0.36 -7.28
C SER A 301 14.56 0.87 -7.56
N ARG A 302 15.55 0.09 -7.09
CA ARG A 302 16.98 0.40 -7.26
C ARG A 302 17.36 0.52 -8.73
N GLU A 303 16.85 -0.38 -9.55
CA GLU A 303 17.10 -0.41 -10.99
C GLU A 303 16.51 0.82 -11.68
N GLN A 304 15.28 1.19 -11.32
CA GLN A 304 14.63 2.40 -11.84
C GLN A 304 15.38 3.65 -11.40
N LEU A 305 15.84 3.72 -10.15
CA LEU A 305 16.62 4.85 -9.65
C LEU A 305 17.92 4.99 -10.44
N LYS A 306 18.64 3.90 -10.69
CA LYS A 306 19.88 3.91 -11.47
C LYS A 306 19.69 4.43 -12.90
N ILE A 307 18.55 4.14 -13.52
CA ILE A 307 18.22 4.60 -14.88
C ILE A 307 17.75 6.06 -14.86
N TYR A 308 16.89 6.42 -13.91
CA TYR A 308 16.24 7.73 -13.83
C TYR A 308 17.17 8.83 -13.30
N ASP A 309 17.94 8.51 -12.26
CA ASP A 309 18.83 9.42 -11.55
C ASP A 309 20.10 8.66 -11.06
N PRO A 310 21.06 8.40 -11.97
CA PRO A 310 22.26 7.62 -11.65
C PRO A 310 23.14 8.26 -10.56
N GLU A 311 23.11 9.58 -10.41
CA GLU A 311 23.89 10.28 -9.37
C GLU A 311 23.29 10.09 -7.98
N SER A 312 21.96 10.12 -7.88
CA SER A 312 21.26 9.73 -6.66
C SER A 312 21.49 8.27 -6.31
N TYR A 313 21.49 7.37 -7.29
CA TYR A 313 21.85 5.96 -7.08
C TYR A 313 23.27 5.83 -6.48
N GLU A 314 24.26 6.53 -7.04
CA GLU A 314 25.64 6.48 -6.55
C GLU A 314 25.80 7.12 -5.16
N LEU A 315 25.05 8.19 -4.85
CA LEU A 315 25.01 8.79 -3.52
C LEU A 315 24.55 7.79 -2.47
N VAL A 316 23.44 7.08 -2.72
CA VAL A 316 22.92 6.07 -1.78
C VAL A 316 23.89 4.88 -1.68
N ARG A 317 24.33 4.33 -2.81
CA ARG A 317 25.27 3.19 -2.84
C ARG A 317 26.54 3.46 -2.02
N SER A 318 27.15 4.64 -2.21
CA SER A 318 28.38 5.02 -1.51
C SER A 318 28.14 5.35 -0.03
N ALA A 319 27.00 5.95 0.32
CA ALA A 319 26.66 6.26 1.70
C ALA A 319 26.43 5.00 2.55
N PHE A 320 25.72 4.01 2.01
CA PHE A 320 25.44 2.75 2.73
C PHE A 320 26.59 1.73 2.65
N ASN A 321 27.40 1.78 1.59
CA ASN A 321 28.63 1.00 1.45
C ASN A 321 28.44 -0.51 1.74
N LEU A 322 27.33 -1.08 1.26
CA LEU A 322 27.03 -2.50 1.47
C LEU A 322 27.96 -3.37 0.62
N SER A 323 28.55 -4.39 1.23
CA SER A 323 29.26 -5.45 0.51
C SER A 323 28.27 -6.36 -0.25
N PRO A 324 28.68 -7.08 -1.30
CA PRO A 324 27.81 -8.03 -2.00
C PRO A 324 27.10 -9.05 -1.08
N GLN A 325 27.75 -9.49 -0.01
CA GLN A 325 27.18 -10.43 0.98
C GLN A 325 26.05 -9.81 1.81
N HIS A 326 26.00 -8.49 1.90
CA HIS A 326 25.02 -7.71 2.65
C HIS A 326 24.17 -6.85 1.72
N ASP A 327 24.08 -7.21 0.43
CA ASP A 327 23.26 -6.50 -0.54
C ASP A 327 21.76 -6.73 -0.23
N TRP A 328 21.22 -5.89 0.65
CA TRP A 328 19.89 -6.05 1.19
C TRP A 328 18.85 -5.29 0.37
N ARG A 329 17.63 -5.85 0.30
CA ARG A 329 16.43 -5.24 -0.26
C ARG A 329 15.28 -5.40 0.72
N TYR A 330 14.39 -4.42 0.77
CA TYR A 330 13.22 -4.50 1.63
C TYR A 330 12.32 -5.66 1.21
N THR A 331 11.91 -6.48 2.16
CA THR A 331 11.03 -7.64 1.90
C THR A 331 9.76 -7.50 2.71
N TRP A 332 8.62 -7.38 2.04
CA TRP A 332 7.30 -7.30 2.67
C TRP A 332 6.95 -8.58 3.44
N LEU A 333 6.34 -8.46 4.62
CA LEU A 333 5.92 -9.65 5.39
C LEU A 333 4.67 -10.31 4.81
N GLN A 334 3.87 -9.54 4.08
CA GLN A 334 2.72 -10.02 3.33
C GLN A 334 2.43 -9.06 2.17
N LYS A 335 1.74 -9.56 1.14
CA LYS A 335 1.29 -8.74 0.03
C LYS A 335 0.18 -7.80 0.47
N LEU A 336 0.31 -6.52 0.15
CA LEU A 336 -0.74 -5.51 0.29
C LEU A 336 -1.05 -4.82 -1.04
N PRO A 337 -2.26 -4.25 -1.20
CA PRO A 337 -3.42 -4.48 -0.32
C PRO A 337 -3.89 -5.93 -0.37
N ASN A 338 -4.60 -6.39 0.67
CA ASN A 338 -5.21 -7.71 0.73
C ASN A 338 -6.70 -7.62 1.14
N VAL A 339 -7.36 -8.78 1.18
CA VAL A 339 -8.73 -8.92 1.69
C VAL A 339 -8.66 -9.53 3.08
N SER A 340 -9.39 -8.92 4.02
CA SER A 340 -9.49 -9.34 5.42
C SER A 340 -10.94 -9.29 5.89
N ALA A 341 -11.22 -9.75 7.11
CA ALA A 341 -12.50 -9.48 7.75
C ALA A 341 -12.63 -7.97 8.07
N PRO A 342 -13.84 -7.37 8.01
CA PRO A 342 -14.02 -5.98 8.38
C PRO A 342 -13.50 -5.68 9.80
N PRO A 343 -12.59 -4.70 9.96
CA PRO A 343 -12.10 -4.36 11.28
C PRO A 343 -13.19 -3.72 12.15
N ALA A 344 -13.22 -4.09 13.43
CA ALA A 344 -14.26 -3.65 14.37
C ALA A 344 -14.41 -2.13 14.47
N ARG A 345 -13.30 -1.37 14.33
CA ARG A 345 -13.30 0.10 14.39
C ARG A 345 -14.20 0.77 13.34
N PHE A 346 -14.45 0.10 12.21
CA PHE A 346 -15.31 0.63 11.15
C PHE A 346 -16.81 0.35 11.37
N LYS A 347 -17.18 -0.43 12.41
CA LYS A 347 -18.58 -0.78 12.74
C LYS A 347 -19.38 -1.28 11.52
N ILE A 348 -18.73 -2.04 10.64
CA ILE A 348 -19.35 -2.61 9.45
C ILE A 348 -20.34 -3.70 9.87
N ASP A 349 -21.51 -3.73 9.24
CA ASP A 349 -22.53 -4.74 9.50
C ASP A 349 -21.96 -6.16 9.32
N PRO A 350 -22.22 -7.10 10.25
CA PRO A 350 -21.72 -8.48 10.17
C PRO A 350 -22.13 -9.25 8.91
N TYR A 351 -23.12 -8.76 8.15
CA TYR A 351 -23.43 -9.26 6.82
C TYR A 351 -22.19 -9.29 5.92
N TYR A 352 -21.39 -8.22 5.95
CA TYR A 352 -20.16 -8.10 5.19
C TYR A 352 -19.05 -8.88 5.90
N THR A 353 -18.48 -9.85 5.21
CA THR A 353 -17.43 -10.71 5.75
C THR A 353 -16.06 -10.43 5.13
N LYS A 354 -16.00 -9.56 4.11
CA LYS A 354 -14.79 -9.19 3.39
C LYS A 354 -14.60 -7.69 3.36
N PHE A 355 -13.35 -7.26 3.48
CA PHE A 355 -12.93 -5.87 3.53
C PHE A 355 -11.56 -5.70 2.86
N THR A 356 -11.40 -4.63 2.11
CA THR A 356 -10.10 -4.12 1.67
C THR A 356 -10.09 -2.60 1.75
N TRP A 357 -8.92 -2.01 2.00
CA TRP A 357 -8.77 -0.59 2.27
C TRP A 357 -8.10 0.12 1.09
N ALA A 358 -8.89 0.80 0.28
CA ALA A 358 -8.41 1.44 -0.94
C ALA A 358 -7.94 2.86 -0.64
N ARG A 359 -6.69 3.03 -0.21
CA ARG A 359 -6.14 4.35 0.21
C ARG A 359 -7.09 5.03 1.21
N GLU A 360 -7.35 4.31 2.29
CA GLU A 360 -8.28 4.69 3.36
C GLU A 360 -9.78 4.62 3.04
N PHE A 361 -10.17 4.35 1.79
CA PHE A 361 -11.58 4.17 1.43
C PHE A 361 -12.07 2.74 1.69
N PRO A 362 -13.16 2.52 2.46
CA PRO A 362 -13.71 1.20 2.72
C PRO A 362 -14.33 0.54 1.48
N VAL A 363 -13.85 -0.66 1.14
CA VAL A 363 -14.47 -1.56 0.17
C VAL A 363 -14.87 -2.84 0.88
N VAL A 364 -16.15 -3.20 0.82
CA VAL A 364 -16.72 -4.36 1.53
C VAL A 364 -17.44 -5.31 0.58
N GLY A 365 -17.59 -6.56 1.01
CA GLY A 365 -18.37 -7.58 0.30
C GLY A 365 -18.68 -8.78 1.19
N ARG A 366 -19.48 -9.70 0.68
CA ARG A 366 -19.80 -10.98 1.33
C ARG A 366 -19.51 -12.16 0.40
N LEU A 367 -20.28 -12.32 -0.68
CA LEU A 367 -20.10 -13.42 -1.64
C LEU A 367 -19.17 -13.06 -2.81
N ALA A 368 -18.86 -11.77 -3.01
CA ALA A 368 -17.88 -11.33 -4.00
C ALA A 368 -16.52 -11.99 -3.79
N SER A 369 -15.85 -12.32 -4.90
CA SER A 369 -14.48 -12.85 -4.88
C SER A 369 -13.46 -11.86 -4.32
N ASP A 370 -12.36 -12.37 -3.74
CA ASP A 370 -11.27 -11.52 -3.25
C ASP A 370 -10.61 -10.76 -4.41
N GLU A 371 -10.53 -11.39 -5.58
CA GLU A 371 -10.07 -10.78 -6.82
C GLU A 371 -10.92 -9.55 -7.18
N ALA A 372 -12.24 -9.63 -7.08
CA ALA A 372 -13.12 -8.49 -7.36
C ALA A 372 -12.91 -7.33 -6.37
N LEU A 373 -12.75 -7.62 -5.07
CA LEU A 373 -12.46 -6.59 -4.07
C LEU A 373 -11.11 -5.91 -4.35
N LEU A 374 -10.07 -6.69 -4.66
CA LEU A 374 -8.74 -6.15 -4.96
C LEU A 374 -8.72 -5.39 -6.28
N LYS A 375 -9.48 -5.83 -7.28
CA LYS A 375 -9.64 -5.11 -8.55
C LYS A 375 -10.38 -3.79 -8.35
N ALA A 376 -11.42 -3.77 -7.51
CA ALA A 376 -12.10 -2.53 -7.14
C ALA A 376 -11.15 -1.58 -6.39
N ASN A 377 -10.37 -2.10 -5.44
CA ASN A 377 -9.35 -1.35 -4.71
C ASN A 377 -8.34 -0.71 -5.69
N ASP A 378 -7.74 -1.50 -6.59
CA ASP A 378 -6.81 -1.03 -7.62
C ASP A 378 -7.40 0.09 -8.50
N THR A 379 -8.63 -0.09 -8.98
CA THR A 379 -9.31 0.93 -9.79
C THR A 379 -9.55 2.21 -8.99
N ILE A 380 -9.97 2.14 -7.72
CA ILE A 380 -10.14 3.32 -6.85
C ILE A 380 -8.80 4.04 -6.65
N ARG A 381 -7.74 3.29 -6.30
CA ARG A 381 -6.38 3.86 -6.12
C ARG A 381 -5.92 4.61 -7.36
N LYS A 382 -6.16 4.04 -8.56
CA LYS A 382 -5.78 4.66 -9.84
C LYS A 382 -6.65 5.88 -10.18
N MET A 383 -7.97 5.78 -9.99
CA MET A 383 -8.90 6.87 -10.25
C MET A 383 -8.57 8.12 -9.41
N PHE A 384 -8.13 7.92 -8.17
CA PHE A 384 -7.81 9.01 -7.25
C PHE A 384 -6.31 9.22 -7.02
N ALA A 385 -5.45 8.60 -7.83
CA ALA A 385 -3.99 8.63 -7.63
C ALA A 385 -3.43 10.05 -7.53
N TYR A 386 -3.97 11.00 -8.32
CA TYR A 386 -3.57 12.41 -8.33
C TYR A 386 -4.61 13.37 -7.76
N ARG A 387 -5.71 12.84 -7.23
CA ARG A 387 -6.85 13.61 -6.66
C ARG A 387 -7.31 12.98 -5.35
N HIS A 388 -6.35 12.71 -4.47
CA HIS A 388 -6.63 12.10 -3.18
C HIS A 388 -7.44 13.05 -2.27
N ASP A 389 -7.42 14.37 -2.52
CA ASP A 389 -8.34 15.36 -1.93
C ASP A 389 -9.82 15.04 -2.17
N ILE A 390 -10.15 14.47 -3.34
CA ILE A 390 -11.51 14.03 -3.65
C ILE A 390 -11.83 12.76 -2.87
N LEU A 391 -10.93 11.77 -2.87
CA LEU A 391 -11.14 10.52 -2.14
C LEU A 391 -11.34 10.79 -0.64
N LYS A 392 -10.54 11.70 -0.06
CA LYS A 392 -10.70 12.15 1.33
C LYS A 392 -12.06 12.79 1.61
N ALA A 393 -12.63 13.53 0.66
CA ALA A 393 -13.98 14.05 0.80
C ALA A 393 -15.04 12.94 0.83
N LEU A 394 -14.89 11.90 0.01
CA LEU A 394 -15.76 10.72 0.03
C LEU A 394 -15.63 9.95 1.36
N ILE A 395 -14.40 9.81 1.88
CA ILE A 395 -14.13 9.19 3.18
C ILE A 395 -14.76 10.00 4.32
N ALA A 396 -14.59 11.32 4.33
CA ALA A 396 -15.15 12.21 5.35
C ALA A 396 -16.69 12.22 5.35
N ASP A 397 -17.30 12.00 4.19
CA ASP A 397 -18.75 11.81 4.06
C ASP A 397 -19.25 10.47 4.64
N GLY A 398 -18.34 9.52 4.90
CA GLY A 398 -18.66 8.17 5.36
C GLY A 398 -19.03 7.21 4.24
N ALA A 399 -18.71 7.55 2.99
CA ALA A 399 -19.04 6.72 1.84
C ALA A 399 -18.26 5.39 1.87
N LYS A 400 -18.92 4.31 1.45
CA LYS A 400 -18.30 2.99 1.25
C LYS A 400 -18.76 2.35 -0.07
N LEU A 401 -17.91 1.51 -0.63
CA LEU A 401 -18.24 0.68 -1.78
C LEU A 401 -18.60 -0.73 -1.32
N VAL A 402 -19.72 -1.26 -1.83
CA VAL A 402 -20.07 -2.68 -1.76
C VAL A 402 -19.82 -3.32 -3.12
N VAL A 403 -19.10 -4.43 -3.11
CA VAL A 403 -18.99 -5.33 -4.27
C VAL A 403 -19.92 -6.51 -4.03
N LEU A 404 -20.94 -6.67 -4.86
CA LEU A 404 -21.89 -7.79 -4.81
C LEU A 404 -21.29 -9.01 -5.52
N GLY A 405 -21.36 -10.17 -4.88
CA GLY A 405 -21.13 -11.45 -5.54
C GLY A 405 -22.22 -11.72 -6.58
N ARG A 406 -21.95 -12.59 -7.56
CA ARG A 406 -22.84 -12.86 -8.72
C ARG A 406 -24.30 -13.17 -8.39
N ASN A 407 -24.57 -13.69 -7.19
CA ASN A 407 -25.91 -14.10 -6.76
C ASN A 407 -26.53 -13.17 -5.69
N GLU A 408 -25.92 -12.01 -5.42
CA GLU A 408 -26.44 -11.00 -4.48
C GLU A 408 -27.18 -9.88 -5.22
N THR A 409 -28.08 -9.17 -4.58
CA THR A 409 -28.79 -8.00 -5.12
C THR A 409 -28.88 -6.92 -4.05
N LEU A 410 -29.41 -5.74 -4.38
CA LEU A 410 -29.68 -4.72 -3.38
C LEU A 410 -30.62 -5.21 -2.27
N ALA A 411 -31.54 -6.15 -2.56
CA ALA A 411 -32.44 -6.74 -1.58
C ALA A 411 -31.71 -7.47 -0.43
N ASP A 412 -30.51 -8.00 -0.68
CA ASP A 412 -29.76 -8.78 0.31
C ASP A 412 -29.02 -7.89 1.32
N LEU A 413 -28.75 -6.65 0.94
CA LEU A 413 -27.95 -5.72 1.71
C LEU A 413 -28.68 -5.22 2.97
N PRO A 414 -28.00 -5.13 4.12
CA PRO A 414 -28.61 -4.67 5.38
C PRO A 414 -29.21 -3.26 5.29
N GLU A 415 -28.63 -2.37 4.46
CA GLU A 415 -29.10 -1.00 4.21
C GLU A 415 -30.47 -0.92 3.50
N PHE A 416 -30.99 -2.06 3.01
CA PHE A 416 -32.26 -2.16 2.30
C PHE A 416 -33.34 -2.92 3.08
N LYS A 417 -33.02 -3.48 4.25
CA LYS A 417 -33.98 -4.31 5.02
C LYS A 417 -35.10 -3.54 5.72
N ASN A 418 -34.89 -2.26 6.05
CA ASN A 418 -35.77 -1.49 6.95
C ASN A 418 -36.30 -0.17 6.37
N ALA A 419 -36.36 0.00 5.05
CA ALA A 419 -36.91 1.21 4.47
C ALA A 419 -38.17 0.90 3.63
N GLY A 420 -39.16 1.78 3.68
CA GLY A 420 -40.24 1.84 2.70
C GLY A 420 -39.68 2.26 1.34
N ILE A 421 -38.90 1.38 0.71
CA ILE A 421 -38.13 1.67 -0.50
C ILE A 421 -39.06 1.58 -1.70
N THR A 422 -39.48 2.73 -2.21
CA THR A 422 -40.24 2.85 -3.46
C THR A 422 -39.36 3.23 -4.66
N ASP A 423 -38.13 3.73 -4.42
CA ASP A 423 -37.39 4.51 -5.42
C ASP A 423 -36.22 3.75 -6.08
N VAL A 424 -35.95 2.50 -5.68
CA VAL A 424 -34.86 1.69 -6.25
C VAL A 424 -35.33 0.25 -6.45
N GLY A 425 -35.09 -0.30 -7.65
CA GLY A 425 -35.35 -1.71 -7.92
C GLY A 425 -34.45 -2.61 -7.08
N LEU A 426 -35.02 -3.34 -6.12
CA LEU A 426 -34.26 -4.17 -5.18
C LEU A 426 -33.54 -5.37 -5.84
N THR A 427 -33.96 -5.75 -7.05
CA THR A 427 -33.28 -6.77 -7.87
C THR A 427 -32.05 -6.23 -8.61
N ALA A 428 -31.81 -4.91 -8.57
CA ALA A 428 -30.64 -4.31 -9.19
C ALA A 428 -29.34 -4.79 -8.50
N ARG A 429 -28.24 -4.68 -9.25
CA ARG A 429 -26.87 -5.00 -8.79
C ARG A 429 -25.93 -3.78 -8.87
N LEU A 430 -26.51 -2.60 -9.07
CA LEU A 430 -25.83 -1.34 -9.25
C LEU A 430 -26.59 -0.28 -8.44
N LEU A 431 -25.85 0.54 -7.70
CA LEU A 431 -26.40 1.69 -6.98
C LEU A 431 -25.42 2.86 -7.06
N ASP A 432 -25.91 3.96 -7.62
CA ASP A 432 -25.22 5.24 -7.54
C ASP A 432 -25.24 5.79 -6.11
N TYR A 433 -24.27 6.66 -5.80
CA TYR A 433 -24.19 7.22 -4.45
C TYR A 433 -25.51 7.82 -3.95
N THR A 434 -25.99 7.27 -2.84
CA THR A 434 -27.21 7.69 -2.16
C THR A 434 -26.86 8.41 -0.85
N PRO A 435 -27.12 9.73 -0.73
CA PRO A 435 -26.72 10.52 0.44
C PRO A 435 -27.19 9.97 1.78
N ASN A 436 -28.38 9.39 1.85
CA ASN A 436 -28.95 8.86 3.10
C ASN A 436 -28.31 7.52 3.54
N ARG A 437 -27.71 6.76 2.61
CA ARG A 437 -27.10 5.45 2.90
C ARG A 437 -25.58 5.48 2.85
N LYS A 438 -24.99 6.54 2.28
CA LYS A 438 -23.54 6.68 2.08
C LYS A 438 -22.94 5.48 1.34
N LEU A 439 -23.71 4.94 0.39
CA LEU A 439 -23.46 3.65 -0.23
C LEU A 439 -23.28 3.78 -1.75
N LEU A 440 -22.24 3.12 -2.27
CA LEU A 440 -22.09 2.80 -3.68
C LEU A 440 -22.11 1.28 -3.83
N VAL A 441 -22.74 0.75 -4.89
CA VAL A 441 -22.82 -0.70 -5.10
C VAL A 441 -22.52 -1.05 -6.55
N VAL A 442 -21.69 -2.08 -6.77
CA VAL A 442 -21.38 -2.64 -8.09
C VAL A 442 -21.36 -4.17 -8.03
N GLY A 443 -21.62 -4.82 -9.17
CA GLY A 443 -21.50 -6.27 -9.32
C GLY A 443 -20.07 -6.71 -9.66
N GLU A 444 -19.60 -7.83 -9.09
CA GLU A 444 -18.25 -8.34 -9.34
C GLU A 444 -18.00 -8.68 -10.82
N GLU A 445 -19.01 -9.12 -11.56
CA GLU A 445 -18.93 -9.43 -12.99
C GLU A 445 -18.54 -8.22 -13.83
N ASN A 446 -18.95 -7.01 -13.44
CA ASN A 446 -18.55 -5.78 -14.11
C ASN A 446 -17.16 -5.32 -13.67
N VAL A 447 -16.84 -5.44 -12.37
CA VAL A 447 -15.52 -5.10 -11.83
C VAL A 447 -14.40 -5.92 -12.48
N LEU A 448 -14.66 -7.21 -12.71
CA LEU A 448 -13.73 -8.16 -13.32
C LEU A 448 -13.83 -8.22 -14.85
N ALA A 449 -14.78 -7.53 -15.47
CA ALA A 449 -14.97 -7.60 -16.90
C ALA A 449 -13.73 -7.14 -17.67
N ASN A 450 -13.43 -7.81 -18.78
CA ASN A 450 -12.42 -7.33 -19.71
C ASN A 450 -12.99 -6.12 -20.48
N PRO A 451 -12.47 -4.91 -20.32
CA PRO A 451 -13.02 -3.73 -20.99
C PRO A 451 -12.92 -3.77 -22.53
N LYS A 452 -12.14 -4.71 -23.09
CA LYS A 452 -12.05 -4.97 -24.53
C LYS A 452 -12.90 -6.16 -24.99
N GLY A 453 -13.65 -6.79 -24.08
CA GLY A 453 -14.49 -7.93 -24.39
C GLY A 453 -15.72 -7.53 -25.19
N PRO A 454 -16.20 -8.38 -26.12
CA PRO A 454 -17.51 -8.17 -26.74
C PRO A 454 -18.58 -8.12 -25.64
N ASP A 455 -19.58 -7.26 -25.83
CA ASP A 455 -20.71 -7.06 -24.91
C ASP A 455 -20.35 -6.61 -23.49
N THR A 456 -19.10 -6.21 -23.24
CA THR A 456 -18.70 -5.57 -21.98
C THR A 456 -19.16 -4.12 -22.00
N GLY A 457 -20.20 -3.82 -21.23
CA GLY A 457 -20.67 -2.44 -21.02
C GLY A 457 -19.68 -1.58 -20.23
N ASP A 458 -20.09 -0.36 -19.93
CA ASP A 458 -19.27 0.61 -19.19
C ASP A 458 -18.78 0.07 -17.84
N ASN A 459 -17.63 0.58 -17.39
CA ASN A 459 -17.12 0.27 -16.06
C ASN A 459 -18.00 0.96 -15.00
N GLN A 460 -18.87 0.17 -14.36
CA GLN A 460 -19.83 0.64 -13.36
C GLN A 460 -19.13 1.29 -12.17
N LEU A 461 -17.97 0.76 -11.76
CA LEU A 461 -17.19 1.31 -10.66
C LEU A 461 -16.76 2.75 -10.93
N ILE A 462 -16.21 3.04 -12.11
CA ILE A 462 -15.88 4.42 -12.51
C ILE A 462 -17.14 5.28 -12.55
N GLY A 463 -18.24 4.76 -13.10
CA GLY A 463 -19.52 5.47 -13.20
C GLY A 463 -20.10 5.89 -11.84
N VAL A 464 -20.18 4.97 -10.87
CA VAL A 464 -20.71 5.26 -9.53
C VAL A 464 -19.82 6.25 -8.79
N PHE A 465 -18.49 6.14 -8.91
CA PHE A 465 -17.57 7.09 -8.28
C PHE A 465 -17.60 8.48 -8.94
N ALA A 466 -17.79 8.58 -10.26
CA ALA A 466 -17.94 9.85 -10.95
C ALA A 466 -19.19 10.60 -10.44
N ARG A 467 -20.31 9.88 -10.28
CA ARG A 467 -21.55 10.45 -9.71
C ARG A 467 -21.41 10.81 -8.23
N ALA A 468 -20.71 9.99 -7.45
CA ALA A 468 -20.43 10.28 -6.04
C ALA A 468 -19.55 11.52 -5.86
N LEU A 469 -18.49 11.65 -6.66
CA LEU A 469 -17.63 12.82 -6.70
C LEU A 469 -18.44 14.08 -7.01
N TYR A 470 -19.30 14.06 -8.03
CA TYR A 470 -20.15 15.19 -8.36
C TYR A 470 -21.04 15.58 -7.18
N ARG A 471 -21.77 14.61 -6.59
CA ARG A 471 -22.71 14.86 -5.48
C ARG A 471 -22.03 15.33 -4.20
N ILE A 472 -20.92 14.71 -3.80
CA ILE A 472 -20.25 14.99 -2.53
C ILE A 472 -19.31 16.19 -2.65
N CYS A 473 -18.60 16.33 -3.77
CA CYS A 473 -17.55 17.32 -3.91
C CYS A 473 -18.03 18.57 -4.69
N GLY A 474 -18.81 18.38 -5.76
CA GLY A 474 -19.29 19.46 -6.62
C GLY A 474 -20.28 20.39 -5.94
N ALA A 475 -21.02 19.92 -4.93
CA ALA A 475 -21.99 20.72 -4.19
C ALA A 475 -21.42 21.40 -2.93
N ARG A 476 -20.12 21.21 -2.61
CA ARG A 476 -19.53 21.79 -1.39
C ARG A 476 -19.50 23.31 -1.47
N PRO A 477 -19.73 24.04 -0.36
CA PRO A 477 -19.53 25.48 -0.34
C PRO A 477 -18.08 25.82 -0.63
N VAL A 478 -17.86 27.00 -1.23
CA VAL A 478 -16.52 27.56 -1.39
C VAL A 478 -15.90 27.67 -0.01
N ASP A 479 -14.69 27.11 0.15
CA ASP A 479 -13.88 27.37 1.33
C ASP A 479 -13.06 28.64 1.07
N PRO A 480 -13.39 29.78 1.72
CA PRO A 480 -12.70 31.05 1.49
C PRO A 480 -11.24 31.01 1.95
N ASN A 481 -10.88 30.03 2.78
CA ASN A 481 -9.54 29.87 3.32
C ASN A 481 -8.70 28.85 2.54
N TRP A 482 -9.26 28.14 1.53
CA TRP A 482 -8.59 27.03 0.85
C TRP A 482 -7.15 27.35 0.43
N ASP A 483 -6.94 28.50 -0.22
CA ASP A 483 -5.65 28.98 -0.73
C ASP A 483 -4.79 29.69 0.33
N LYS A 484 -5.32 29.91 1.54
CA LYS A 484 -4.70 30.68 2.64
C LYS A 484 -4.45 29.84 3.91
N ARG A 485 -4.68 28.53 3.87
CA ARG A 485 -4.47 27.60 5.00
C ARG A 485 -3.01 27.47 5.46
N GLY A 486 -2.03 27.94 4.68
CA GLY A 486 -0.63 27.96 5.09
C GLY A 486 -0.12 26.60 5.54
N ARG A 487 0.25 26.47 6.82
CA ARG A 487 0.81 25.22 7.40
C ARG A 487 -0.24 24.13 7.67
N ASP A 488 -1.53 24.47 7.62
CA ASP A 488 -2.62 23.51 7.84
C ASP A 488 -3.01 22.75 6.55
N VAL A 489 -2.33 23.03 5.43
CA VAL A 489 -2.55 22.32 4.16
C VAL A 489 -2.02 20.89 4.25
N GLN A 490 -2.84 19.91 3.87
CA GLN A 490 -2.42 18.52 3.76
C GLN A 490 -1.68 18.26 2.44
N GLN A 491 -0.75 17.30 2.41
CA GLN A 491 0.06 17.04 1.21
C GLN A 491 -0.77 16.72 -0.04
N TYR A 492 -1.90 16.03 0.12
CA TYR A 492 -2.82 15.68 -0.97
C TYR A 492 -3.65 16.86 -1.49
N GLU A 493 -3.59 18.02 -0.83
CA GLU A 493 -4.28 19.26 -1.23
C GLU A 493 -3.35 20.25 -1.92
N LEU A 494 -2.04 19.95 -1.98
CA LEU A 494 -1.07 20.79 -2.66
C LEU A 494 -1.29 20.80 -4.16
N ARG A 495 -1.34 22.00 -4.75
CA ARG A 495 -1.39 22.25 -6.21
C ARG A 495 -2.65 21.69 -6.89
N VAL A 496 -3.73 21.50 -6.14
CA VAL A 496 -5.04 21.14 -6.70
C VAL A 496 -6.06 22.24 -6.43
N LYS A 497 -6.99 22.42 -7.36
CA LYS A 497 -8.18 23.21 -7.14
C LYS A 497 -9.22 22.33 -6.45
N ARG A 498 -9.69 22.77 -5.26
CA ARG A 498 -10.80 22.11 -4.57
C ARG A 498 -12.01 22.05 -5.48
N LEU A 499 -12.65 20.89 -5.56
CA LEU A 499 -13.99 20.82 -6.15
C LEU A 499 -15.02 21.34 -5.15
N ASP A 500 -15.85 22.27 -5.61
CA ASP A 500 -16.92 22.95 -4.87
C ASP A 500 -17.99 23.43 -5.87
N VAL A 501 -18.98 24.19 -5.41
CA VAL A 501 -20.09 24.73 -6.22
C VAL A 501 -19.66 25.46 -7.51
N ARG A 502 -18.42 25.95 -7.61
CA ARG A 502 -17.91 26.55 -8.85
C ARG A 502 -17.65 25.51 -9.94
N PHE A 503 -17.29 24.28 -9.56
CA PHE A 503 -17.17 23.16 -10.48
C PHE A 503 -18.54 22.76 -11.02
N ASP A 504 -19.54 22.64 -10.14
CA ASP A 504 -20.92 22.32 -10.54
C ASP A 504 -21.47 23.36 -11.54
N LYS A 505 -21.34 24.65 -11.21
CA LYS A 505 -21.74 25.73 -12.13
C LYS A 505 -21.10 25.58 -13.52
N LYS A 506 -19.78 25.36 -13.57
CA LYS A 506 -19.06 25.20 -14.84
C LYS A 506 -19.47 23.94 -15.59
N LEU A 507 -19.82 22.86 -14.89
CA LEU A 507 -20.29 21.64 -15.52
C LEU A 507 -21.66 21.85 -16.17
N ASN A 508 -22.57 22.58 -15.51
CA ASN A 508 -23.87 22.93 -16.07
C ASN A 508 -23.73 23.83 -17.30
N GLU A 509 -22.85 24.83 -17.25
CA GLU A 509 -22.53 25.70 -18.40
C GLU A 509 -21.94 24.94 -19.62
N LEU A 510 -21.32 23.77 -19.41
CA LEU A 510 -20.79 22.94 -20.51
C LEU A 510 -21.82 21.95 -21.05
N HIS A 511 -22.86 21.65 -20.28
CA HIS A 511 -23.94 20.74 -20.67
C HIS A 511 -25.04 21.47 -21.45
N GLU A 512 -25.31 22.72 -21.06
CA GLU A 512 -26.13 23.68 -21.84
C GLU A 512 -25.43 24.08 -23.14
#